data_AF-A0A1Q3GWL0-F1
#
_entry.id   AF-A0A1Q3GWL0-F1
#
_cell.length_a   1.000
_cell.length_b   1.000
_cell.length_c   1.000
_cell.angle_alpha   90.00
_cell.angle_beta   90.00
_cell.angle_gamma   90.00
#
_symmetry.space_group_name_H-M   'P 1'
#
loop_
_entity.id
_entity.type
_entity.pdbx_description
1 polymer ?
#
loop_
_entity_poly.entity_id
_entity_poly.type
_entity_poly.pdbx_seq_one_letter_code
_entity_poly.pdbx_strand_id
1 'polypeptide(L)'
;MKNQNKKNENPTYQNAYELLLASFDRELTSDEQASLEQGLADFAELRAEKTDLENLRTLVGDQSYAFKPFFSGRVMHKIENLKQRSREKGLSSWMVRIFPKVAASGLAIIVLLMASTYLMEGSFSLDTLLGISEVAAEDADYYLIENF
;
A
#
# COMPACT_ATOMS: atom_id res chain seq x y z
N MET A 1 -4.29 -48.55 -10.58
CA MET A 1 -5.33 -47.52 -10.34
C MET A 1 -6.42 -47.90 -9.34
N LYS A 2 -6.50 -49.13 -8.79
CA LYS A 2 -7.55 -49.54 -7.83
C LYS A 2 -7.31 -49.20 -6.34
N ASN A 3 -6.08 -48.84 -5.93
CA ASN A 3 -5.73 -48.67 -4.51
C ASN A 3 -5.96 -47.27 -3.93
N GLN A 4 -6.14 -46.23 -4.75
CA GLN A 4 -6.38 -44.88 -4.22
C GLN A 4 -7.80 -44.69 -3.67
N ASN A 5 -8.76 -45.51 -4.12
CA ASN A 5 -10.15 -45.37 -3.67
C ASN A 5 -10.35 -45.83 -2.22
N LYS A 6 -9.60 -46.84 -1.75
CA LYS A 6 -9.67 -47.33 -0.35
C LYS A 6 -8.97 -46.43 0.66
N LYS A 7 -7.96 -45.64 0.23
CA LYS A 7 -7.24 -44.70 1.09
C LYS A 7 -8.15 -43.57 1.61
N ASN A 8 -9.11 -43.16 0.79
CA ASN A 8 -9.97 -42.00 1.08
C ASN A 8 -11.25 -42.35 1.86
N GLU A 9 -11.48 -43.64 2.11
CA GLU A 9 -12.71 -44.13 2.76
C GLU A 9 -12.51 -44.43 4.26
N ASN A 10 -11.27 -44.57 4.73
CA ASN A 10 -10.98 -44.88 6.13
C ASN A 10 -10.54 -43.62 6.90
N PRO A 11 -11.38 -43.06 7.79
CA PRO A 11 -11.07 -41.83 8.52
C PRO A 11 -9.84 -41.98 9.43
N THR A 12 -9.57 -43.19 9.94
CA THR A 12 -8.39 -43.47 10.78
C THR A 12 -7.10 -43.37 9.96
N TYR A 13 -7.12 -43.81 8.70
CA TYR A 13 -5.96 -43.68 7.80
C TYR A 13 -5.68 -42.21 7.45
N GLN A 14 -6.72 -41.42 7.17
CA GLN A 14 -6.58 -40.00 6.87
C GLN A 14 -5.99 -39.22 8.04
N ASN A 15 -6.51 -39.43 9.25
CA ASN A 15 -5.98 -38.78 10.45
C ASN A 15 -4.51 -39.15 10.69
N ALA A 16 -4.14 -40.43 10.55
CA ALA A 16 -2.75 -40.87 10.68
C ALA A 16 -1.84 -40.28 9.59
N TYR A 17 -2.34 -40.12 8.37
CA TYR A 17 -1.61 -39.47 7.28
C TYR A 17 -1.41 -37.97 7.50
N GLU A 18 -2.43 -37.27 8.01
CA GLU A 18 -2.29 -35.86 8.39
C GLU A 18 -1.27 -35.67 9.52
N LEU A 19 -1.28 -36.55 10.53
CA LEU A 19 -0.28 -36.55 11.59
C LEU A 19 1.13 -36.86 11.05
N LEU A 20 1.24 -37.76 10.06
CA LEU A 20 2.51 -38.05 9.39
C LEU A 20 3.04 -36.79 8.71
N LEU A 21 2.22 -36.08 7.92
CA LEU A 21 2.61 -34.84 7.27
C LEU A 21 2.98 -33.75 8.30
N ALA A 22 2.16 -33.58 9.33
CA ALA A 22 2.41 -32.61 10.40
C ALA A 22 3.74 -32.87 11.12
N SER A 23 4.16 -34.13 11.26
CA SER A 23 5.46 -34.50 11.87
C SER A 23 6.68 -33.98 11.10
N PHE A 24 6.53 -33.68 9.81
CA PHE A 24 7.61 -33.11 9.01
C PHE A 24 7.72 -31.58 9.19
N ASP A 25 6.61 -30.90 9.49
CA ASP A 25 6.54 -29.45 9.63
C ASP A 25 6.72 -28.97 11.07
N ARG A 26 6.21 -29.74 12.04
CA ARG A 26 6.24 -29.41 13.48
C ARG A 26 6.54 -30.64 14.34
N GLU A 27 6.98 -30.37 15.57
CA GLU A 27 7.02 -31.41 16.60
C GLU A 27 5.58 -31.82 16.98
N LEU A 28 5.35 -33.14 17.01
CA LEU A 28 4.10 -33.73 17.47
C LEU A 28 4.10 -33.83 18.99
N THR A 29 2.92 -33.74 19.61
CA THR A 29 2.75 -34.04 21.03
C THR A 29 2.82 -35.56 21.27
N SER A 30 3.08 -35.97 22.52
CA SER A 30 3.20 -37.40 22.87
C SER A 30 1.96 -38.23 22.48
N ASP A 31 0.76 -37.65 22.60
CA ASP A 31 -0.51 -38.33 22.27
C ASP A 31 -0.70 -38.48 20.75
N GLU A 32 -0.30 -37.46 19.99
CA GLU A 32 -0.32 -37.48 18.53
C GLU A 32 0.70 -38.47 17.97
N GLN A 33 1.86 -38.57 18.60
CA GLN A 33 2.91 -39.50 18.21
C GLN A 33 2.48 -40.95 18.45
N ALA A 34 1.86 -41.25 19.59
CA ALA A 34 1.28 -42.57 19.85
C ALA A 34 0.21 -42.94 18.81
N SER A 35 -0.64 -41.97 18.44
CA SER A 35 -1.67 -42.15 17.41
C SER A 35 -1.07 -42.41 16.02
N LEU A 36 0.01 -41.71 15.68
CA LEU A 36 0.76 -41.93 14.44
C LEU A 36 1.44 -43.29 14.42
N GLU A 37 2.07 -43.72 15.52
CA GLU A 37 2.70 -45.04 15.64
C GLU A 37 1.68 -46.17 15.50
N GLN A 38 0.50 -46.02 16.09
CA GLN A 38 -0.59 -46.96 15.93
C GLN A 38 -1.07 -47.02 14.47
N GLY A 39 -1.27 -45.86 13.82
CA GLY A 39 -1.61 -45.81 12.40
C GLY A 39 -0.52 -46.41 11.48
N LEU A 40 0.75 -46.22 11.82
CA LEU A 40 1.86 -46.87 11.11
C LEU A 40 1.88 -48.38 11.35
N ALA A 41 1.53 -48.87 12.54
CA ALA A 41 1.42 -50.31 12.81
C ALA A 41 0.30 -50.94 11.97
N ASP A 42 -0.87 -50.31 11.94
CA ASP A 42 -2.09 -50.81 11.32
C ASP A 42 -2.04 -50.78 9.78
N PHE A 43 -1.35 -49.81 9.18
CA PHE A 43 -1.32 -49.63 7.72
C PHE A 43 0.09 -49.74 7.14
N ALA A 44 0.34 -50.79 6.36
CA ALA A 44 1.63 -51.01 5.69
C ALA A 44 1.91 -49.94 4.62
N GLU A 45 0.87 -49.41 3.99
CA GLU A 45 0.97 -48.34 2.99
C GLU A 45 1.47 -47.03 3.60
N LEU A 46 1.06 -46.72 4.84
CA LEU A 46 1.47 -45.49 5.53
C LEU A 46 2.97 -45.51 5.87
N ARG A 47 3.51 -46.71 6.17
CA ARG A 47 4.97 -46.92 6.34
C ARG A 47 5.74 -46.68 5.05
N ALA A 48 5.24 -47.20 3.92
CA ALA A 48 5.87 -46.97 2.63
C ALA A 48 5.91 -45.48 2.28
N GLU A 49 4.81 -44.77 2.54
CA GLU A 49 4.69 -43.34 2.27
C GLU A 49 5.60 -42.49 3.17
N LYS A 50 5.76 -42.87 4.45
CA LYS A 50 6.77 -42.28 5.34
C LYS A 50 8.18 -42.43 4.78
N THR A 51 8.56 -43.62 4.33
CA THR A 51 9.88 -43.87 3.75
C THR A 51 10.12 -43.06 2.47
N ASP A 52 9.11 -42.94 1.61
CA ASP A 52 9.18 -42.12 0.40
C ASP A 52 9.39 -40.63 0.72
N LEU A 53 8.68 -40.10 1.73
CA LEU A 53 8.84 -38.72 2.19
C LEU A 53 10.20 -38.47 2.83
N GLU A 54 10.70 -39.41 3.63
CA GLU A 54 12.05 -39.33 4.20
C GLU A 54 13.12 -39.33 3.10
N ASN A 55 12.98 -40.17 2.07
CA ASN A 55 13.87 -40.19 0.91
C ASN A 55 13.82 -38.89 0.11
N LEU A 56 12.64 -38.30 -0.09
CA LEU A 56 12.54 -36.97 -0.73
C LEU A 56 13.22 -35.89 0.11
N ARG A 57 13.04 -35.93 1.44
CA ARG A 57 13.69 -34.98 2.35
C ARG A 57 15.20 -35.07 2.32
N THR A 58 15.78 -36.26 2.23
CA THR A 58 17.23 -36.41 2.10
C THR A 58 17.72 -35.90 0.74
N LEU A 59 17.02 -36.22 -0.35
CA LEU A 59 17.36 -35.76 -1.70
C LEU A 59 17.28 -34.22 -1.85
N VAL A 60 16.31 -33.58 -1.19
CA VAL A 60 16.15 -32.11 -1.21
C VAL A 60 17.06 -31.43 -0.18
N GLY A 61 17.22 -32.03 0.99
CA GLY A 61 18.02 -31.48 2.09
C GLY A 61 19.51 -31.39 1.77
N ASP A 62 20.01 -32.25 0.88
CA ASP A 62 21.42 -32.25 0.45
C ASP A 62 21.69 -31.17 -0.64
N GLN A 63 20.65 -30.52 -1.17
CA GLN A 63 20.82 -29.34 -2.01
C GLN A 63 21.06 -28.10 -1.15
N SER A 64 22.32 -27.87 -0.79
CA SER A 64 22.76 -26.54 -0.35
C SER A 64 22.63 -25.57 -1.52
N TYR A 65 21.51 -24.83 -1.58
CA TYR A 65 21.33 -23.74 -2.52
C TYR A 65 22.33 -22.63 -2.19
N ALA A 66 23.49 -22.66 -2.86
CA ALA A 66 24.43 -21.56 -2.84
C ALA A 66 23.80 -20.37 -3.59
N PHE A 67 23.37 -19.35 -2.85
CA PHE A 67 22.96 -18.09 -3.46
C PHE A 67 24.13 -17.52 -4.27
N LYS A 68 23.82 -16.97 -5.45
CA LYS A 68 24.82 -16.26 -6.25
C LYS A 68 25.52 -15.20 -5.40
N PRO A 69 26.84 -14.97 -5.59
CA PRO A 69 27.60 -13.97 -4.83
C PRO A 69 26.88 -12.62 -4.75
N PHE A 70 27.01 -11.95 -3.61
CA PHE A 70 26.42 -10.62 -3.36
C PHE A 70 24.88 -10.57 -3.49
N PHE A 71 24.18 -11.67 -3.24
CA PHE A 71 22.71 -11.72 -3.25
C PHE A 71 22.09 -10.62 -2.38
N SER A 72 22.54 -10.48 -1.13
CA SER A 72 22.03 -9.46 -0.20
C SER A 72 22.25 -8.04 -0.74
N GLY A 73 23.40 -7.77 -1.36
CA GLY A 73 23.70 -6.49 -1.99
C GLY A 73 22.76 -6.17 -3.15
N ARG A 74 22.48 -7.16 -4.02
CA ARG A 74 21.54 -7.00 -5.15
C ARG A 74 20.11 -6.77 -4.69
N VAL A 75 19.68 -7.44 -3.63
CA VAL A 75 18.35 -7.23 -3.03
C VAL A 75 18.25 -5.83 -2.45
N MET A 76 19.24 -5.40 -1.67
CA MET A 76 19.22 -4.07 -1.04
C MET A 76 19.24 -2.94 -2.08
N HIS A 77 20.05 -3.09 -3.13
CA HIS A 77 20.08 -2.14 -4.24
C HIS A 77 18.73 -2.06 -4.98
N LYS A 78 18.05 -3.20 -5.17
CA LYS A 78 16.73 -3.23 -5.79
C LYS A 78 15.68 -2.52 -4.92
N ILE A 79 15.71 -2.72 -3.60
CA ILE A 79 14.80 -2.06 -2.64
C ILE A 79 15.03 -0.55 -2.62
N GLU A 80 16.29 -0.11 -2.62
CA GLU A 80 16.65 1.31 -2.63
C GLU A 80 16.15 1.99 -3.91
N ASN A 81 16.40 1.40 -5.08
CA ASN A 81 15.91 1.91 -6.36
C ASN A 81 14.39 2.04 -6.42
N LEU A 82 13.65 1.10 -5.82
CA LEU A 82 12.18 1.17 -5.75
C LEU A 82 11.70 2.32 -4.85
N LYS A 83 12.33 2.52 -3.68
CA LYS A 83 12.06 3.68 -2.81
C LYS A 83 12.35 5.00 -3.51
N GLN A 84 13.42 5.05 -4.31
CA GLN A 84 13.84 6.26 -5.01
C GLN A 84 12.95 6.61 -6.21
N ARG A 85 12.35 5.61 -6.88
CA ARG A 85 11.34 5.83 -7.93
C ARG A 85 9.96 6.21 -7.39
N SER A 86 9.58 5.71 -6.21
CA SER A 86 8.33 6.08 -5.52
C SER A 86 8.31 7.53 -5.04
N ARG A 87 9.48 8.13 -4.79
CA ARG A 87 9.61 9.55 -4.49
C ARG A 87 9.53 10.33 -5.78
N GLU A 88 8.30 10.63 -6.20
CA GLU A 88 7.91 11.50 -7.32
C GLU A 88 8.93 12.59 -7.65
N LYS A 89 9.92 12.27 -8.49
CA LYS A 89 10.89 13.23 -9.02
C LYS A 89 10.30 14.10 -10.13
N GLY A 90 9.09 13.81 -10.60
CA GLY A 90 8.46 14.49 -11.73
C GLY A 90 7.58 15.66 -11.32
N LEU A 91 6.52 15.41 -10.55
CA LEU A 91 5.42 16.38 -10.38
C LEU A 91 5.77 17.51 -9.41
N SER A 92 6.27 17.20 -8.22
CA SER A 92 6.63 18.20 -7.21
C SER A 92 7.75 19.15 -7.70
N SER A 93 8.79 18.60 -8.33
CA SER A 93 9.90 19.37 -8.88
C SER A 93 9.49 20.24 -10.06
N TRP A 94 8.60 19.75 -10.93
CA TRP A 94 8.05 20.50 -12.05
C TRP A 94 7.14 21.64 -11.58
N MET A 95 6.33 21.40 -10.55
CA MET A 95 5.42 22.40 -9.99
C MET A 95 6.17 23.55 -9.33
N VAL A 96 7.21 23.26 -8.55
CA VAL A 96 8.09 24.30 -7.94
C VAL A 96 8.78 25.16 -9.01
N ARG A 97 9.11 24.59 -10.18
CA ARG A 97 9.75 25.34 -11.27
C ARG A 97 8.80 26.27 -12.03
N ILE A 98 7.53 25.88 -12.19
CA ILE A 98 6.53 26.66 -12.96
C ILE A 98 5.81 27.69 -12.08
N PHE A 99 5.60 27.37 -10.80
CA PHE A 99 4.91 28.22 -9.83
C PHE A 99 5.37 29.69 -9.83
N PRO A 100 6.68 30.04 -9.77
CA PRO A 100 7.10 31.44 -9.72
C PRO A 100 6.74 32.23 -10.99
N LYS A 101 6.69 31.59 -12.16
CA LYS A 101 6.27 32.27 -13.41
C LYS A 101 4.78 32.61 -13.39
N VAL A 102 3.96 31.69 -12.87
CA VAL A 102 2.50 31.89 -12.74
C VAL A 102 2.19 32.92 -11.65
N ALA A 103 2.85 32.81 -10.50
CA ALA A 103 2.70 33.77 -9.40
C ALA A 103 3.11 35.19 -9.80
N ALA A 104 4.19 35.35 -10.58
CA ALA A 104 4.61 36.67 -11.09
C ALA A 104 3.56 37.31 -12.00
N SER A 105 2.90 36.52 -12.85
CA SER A 105 1.80 37.01 -13.71
C SER A 105 0.58 37.43 -12.88
N GLY A 106 0.22 36.65 -11.86
CA GLY A 106 -0.89 37.01 -10.96
C GLY A 106 -0.60 38.29 -10.17
N LEU A 107 0.63 38.42 -9.65
CA LEU A 107 1.07 39.62 -8.94
C LEU A 107 1.02 40.86 -9.83
N ALA A 108 1.44 40.75 -11.10
CA ALA A 108 1.38 41.86 -12.05
C ALA A 108 -0.05 42.36 -12.27
N ILE A 109 -1.03 41.46 -12.35
CA ILE A 109 -2.46 41.83 -12.50
C ILE A 109 -2.96 42.55 -11.25
N ILE A 110 -2.64 42.04 -10.04
CA ILE A 110 -3.04 42.69 -8.78
C ILE A 110 -2.45 44.10 -8.70
N VAL A 111 -1.16 44.26 -9.02
CA VAL A 111 -0.50 45.57 -9.03
C VAL A 111 -1.13 46.50 -10.07
N LEU A 112 -1.47 45.99 -11.24
CA LEU A 112 -2.16 46.75 -12.29
C LEU A 112 -3.54 47.24 -11.82
N LEU A 113 -4.32 46.36 -11.19
CA LEU A 113 -5.64 46.70 -10.64
C LEU A 113 -5.51 47.76 -9.54
N MET A 114 -4.57 47.59 -8.62
CA MET A 114 -4.30 48.59 -7.58
C MET A 114 -3.91 49.94 -8.17
N ALA A 115 -3.04 49.96 -9.19
CA ALA A 115 -2.66 51.19 -9.88
C ALA A 115 -3.85 51.85 -10.58
N SER A 116 -4.71 51.06 -11.23
CA SER A 116 -5.91 51.54 -11.91
C SER A 116 -6.89 52.17 -10.93
N THR A 117 -7.17 51.53 -9.79
CA THR A 117 -8.05 52.07 -8.75
C THR A 117 -7.47 53.35 -8.16
N TYR A 118 -6.16 53.39 -7.87
CA TYR A 118 -5.52 54.58 -7.33
C TYR A 118 -5.62 55.80 -8.25
N LEU A 119 -5.48 55.61 -9.56
CA LEU A 119 -5.61 56.72 -10.53
C LEU A 119 -7.05 57.23 -10.63
N MET A 120 -8.04 56.38 -10.38
CA MET A 120 -9.45 56.70 -10.56
C MET A 120 -10.07 57.35 -9.31
N GLU A 121 -9.70 56.89 -8.11
CA GLU A 121 -10.28 57.36 -6.84
C GLU A 121 -9.30 58.18 -5.97
N GLY A 122 -8.00 58.20 -6.30
CA GLY A 122 -6.98 58.98 -5.59
C GLY A 122 -6.66 58.51 -4.17
N SER A 123 -7.35 57.50 -3.65
CA SER A 123 -7.14 56.94 -2.31
C SER A 123 -7.24 55.41 -2.30
N PHE A 124 -6.45 54.76 -1.44
CA PHE A 124 -6.54 53.32 -1.17
C PHE A 124 -7.34 53.14 0.12
N SER A 125 -8.68 53.16 0.05
CA SER A 125 -9.50 52.73 1.18
C SER A 125 -9.75 51.22 1.09
N LEU A 126 -9.51 50.50 2.21
CA LEU A 126 -9.81 49.06 2.29
C LEU A 126 -11.30 48.77 2.07
N ASP A 127 -12.15 49.75 2.36
CA ASP A 127 -13.59 49.68 2.17
C ASP A 127 -13.97 49.62 0.68
N THR A 128 -13.31 50.39 -0.19
CA THR A 128 -13.51 50.29 -1.65
C THR A 128 -13.05 48.92 -2.17
N LEU A 129 -11.92 48.41 -1.67
CA LEU A 129 -11.33 47.14 -2.13
C LEU A 129 -12.19 45.92 -1.74
N LEU A 130 -12.94 46.04 -0.64
CA LEU A 130 -13.93 45.06 -0.19
C LEU A 130 -15.34 45.29 -0.78
N GLY A 131 -15.52 46.30 -1.64
CA GLY A 131 -16.80 46.61 -2.28
C GLY A 131 -17.82 47.22 -1.33
N ILE A 132 -17.38 47.76 -0.20
CA ILE A 132 -18.21 48.54 0.73
C ILE A 132 -18.18 49.99 0.22
N SER A 133 -18.79 50.24 -0.93
CA SER A 133 -19.04 51.62 -1.34
C SER A 133 -19.98 52.25 -0.33
N GLU A 134 -19.55 53.31 0.33
CA GLU A 134 -20.42 54.21 1.09
C GLU A 134 -21.57 54.58 0.15
N VAL A 135 -22.75 54.00 0.39
CA VAL A 135 -23.97 54.35 -0.34
C VAL A 135 -24.11 55.85 -0.20
N ALA A 136 -23.95 56.56 -1.32
CA ALA A 136 -24.05 58.00 -1.37
C ALA A 136 -25.37 58.38 -0.69
N ALA A 137 -25.26 59.09 0.44
CA ALA A 137 -26.41 59.54 1.22
C ALA A 137 -27.40 60.37 0.36
N GLU A 138 -26.96 60.81 -0.82
CA GLU A 138 -27.74 61.49 -1.86
C GLU A 138 -28.87 60.62 -2.44
N ASP A 139 -28.74 59.28 -2.48
CA ASP A 139 -29.82 58.39 -2.94
C ASP A 139 -30.87 58.12 -1.84
N ALA A 140 -30.51 58.25 -0.56
CA ALA A 140 -31.42 58.02 0.55
C ALA A 140 -32.48 59.13 0.66
N ASP A 141 -32.15 60.37 0.28
CA ASP A 141 -33.09 61.49 0.30
C ASP A 141 -34.20 61.34 -0.75
N TYR A 142 -33.94 60.69 -1.88
CA TYR A 142 -34.95 60.49 -2.93
C TYR A 142 -36.08 59.55 -2.47
N TYR A 143 -35.77 58.54 -1.64
CA TYR A 143 -36.77 57.60 -1.09
C TYR A 143 -37.56 58.16 0.09
N LEU A 144 -37.06 59.21 0.76
CA LEU A 144 -37.76 59.84 1.89
C LEU A 144 -38.74 60.93 1.44
N ILE A 145 -38.55 61.52 0.26
CA ILE A 145 -39.45 62.54 -0.31
C ILE A 145 -40.71 61.93 -0.91
N GLU A 146 -40.69 60.67 -1.38
CA GLU A 146 -41.85 60.02 -2.01
C GLU A 146 -42.89 59.48 -1.00
N ASN A 147 -42.59 59.51 0.31
CA ASN A 147 -43.46 58.97 1.37
C ASN A 147 -44.10 60.03 2.30
N PHE A 148 -44.14 61.31 1.90
CA PHE A 148 -44.88 62.37 2.60
C PHE A 148 -45.87 63.11 1.67
#